data_AF-A0A090X195-F1
#
_entry.id   AF-A0A090X195-F1
#
_cell.length_a   1.000
_cell.length_b   1.000
_cell.length_c   1.000
_cell.angle_alpha   90.00
_cell.angle_beta   90.00
_cell.angle_gamma   90.00
#
_symmetry.space_group_name_H-M   'P 1'
#
loop_
_entity.id
_entity.type
_entity.pdbx_description
1 polymer ?
#
loop_
_entity_poly.entity_id
_entity_poly.type
_entity_poly.pdbx_seq_one_letter_code
_entity_poly.pdbx_strand_id
1 'polypeptide(L)'
;MDYHNVYNYHYNRTFYAVKSIFIDEFKKAKGKNRPFLSMANNILRQLNHFRDQKFEARLKEHAVKSYLVFLDRYSYYEGEKSEVISWVLENEALENFSKSSKYPYSSFIEDLAIRECLNEVGRHYGNYYDYYQLIYKHGCYDYFYLKDFVDCSFKGSLEYESMSSEGFDNNQEIVASFKGDDDLQVLENDDYKSQYDIGD
;
A
#
# COMPACT_ATOMS: atom_id res chain seq x y z
N MET A 1 -9.84 22.10 -7.03
CA MET A 1 -9.56 21.11 -5.97
C MET A 1 -8.30 20.40 -6.42
N ASP A 2 -7.32 20.27 -5.54
CA ASP A 2 -6.08 19.56 -5.86
C ASP A 2 -6.34 18.06 -5.76
N TYR A 3 -6.55 17.43 -6.91
CA TYR A 3 -6.94 16.02 -6.98
C TYR A 3 -5.78 15.09 -6.69
N HIS A 4 -4.55 15.52 -6.97
CA HIS A 4 -3.35 14.77 -6.63
C HIS A 4 -3.16 14.68 -5.11
N ASN A 5 -3.38 15.78 -4.39
CA ASN A 5 -3.33 15.78 -2.92
C ASN A 5 -4.41 14.89 -2.29
N VAL A 6 -5.63 14.88 -2.85
CA VAL A 6 -6.69 13.97 -2.39
C VAL A 6 -6.29 12.50 -2.62
N TYR A 7 -5.74 12.20 -3.79
CA TYR A 7 -5.24 10.86 -4.11
C TYR A 7 -4.17 10.42 -3.11
N ASN A 8 -3.13 11.24 -2.90
CA ASN A 8 -2.02 10.93 -2.01
C ASN A 8 -2.49 10.75 -0.57
N TYR A 9 -3.41 11.58 -0.09
CA TYR A 9 -3.99 11.43 1.25
C TYR A 9 -4.63 10.05 1.44
N HIS A 10 -5.53 9.63 0.54
CA HIS A 10 -6.22 8.35 0.66
C HIS A 10 -5.28 7.16 0.42
N TYR A 11 -4.33 7.29 -0.50
CA TYR A 11 -3.30 6.27 -0.76
C TYR A 11 -2.45 6.03 0.48
N ASN A 12 -1.87 7.09 1.05
CA ASN A 12 -0.99 7.00 2.22
C ASN A 12 -1.75 6.50 3.45
N ARG A 13 -2.97 7.01 3.68
CA ARG A 13 -3.82 6.52 4.77
C ARG A 13 -4.11 5.02 4.66
N THR A 14 -4.41 4.55 3.45
CA THR A 14 -4.62 3.11 3.19
C THR A 14 -3.35 2.31 3.44
N PHE A 15 -2.21 2.82 2.98
CA PHE A 15 -0.91 2.18 3.17
C PHE A 15 -0.62 1.94 4.65
N TYR A 16 -0.78 2.95 5.50
CA TYR A 16 -0.55 2.83 6.95
C TYR A 16 -1.51 1.85 7.62
N ALA A 17 -2.80 1.90 7.26
CA ALA A 17 -3.79 0.97 7.77
C ALA A 17 -3.41 -0.48 7.42
N VAL A 18 -3.02 -0.73 6.17
CA VAL A 18 -2.63 -2.07 5.71
C VAL A 18 -1.33 -2.54 6.37
N LYS A 19 -0.31 -1.68 6.48
CA LYS A 19 0.93 -1.96 7.24
C LYS A 19 0.60 -2.43 8.66
N SER A 20 -0.28 -1.71 9.35
CA SER A 20 -0.69 -2.03 10.72
C SER A 20 -1.40 -3.38 10.80
N ILE A 21 -2.33 -3.65 9.87
CA ILE A 21 -3.02 -4.95 9.78
C ILE A 21 -2.03 -6.10 9.61
N PHE A 22 -1.04 -5.96 8.73
CA PHE A 22 -0.01 -6.99 8.53
C PHE A 22 0.78 -7.25 9.81
N ILE A 23 1.28 -6.20 10.46
CA ILE A 23 2.08 -6.33 11.69
C ILE A 23 1.26 -7.00 12.80
N ASP A 24 0.02 -6.60 13.00
CA ASP A 24 -0.85 -7.17 14.03
C ASP A 24 -1.17 -8.64 13.78
N GLU A 25 -1.52 -8.98 12.53
CA GLU A 25 -1.77 -10.37 12.16
C GLU A 25 -0.51 -11.22 12.23
N PHE A 26 0.66 -10.67 11.93
CA PHE A 26 1.95 -11.33 12.09
C PHE A 26 2.22 -11.63 13.56
N LYS A 27 2.04 -10.65 14.46
CA LYS A 27 2.21 -10.82 15.91
C LYS A 27 1.26 -11.89 16.46
N LYS A 28 -0.02 -11.82 16.10
CA LYS A 28 -1.05 -12.81 16.51
C LYS A 28 -0.72 -14.22 16.01
N ALA A 29 -0.31 -14.34 14.76
CA ALA A 29 0.04 -15.62 14.15
C ALA A 29 1.30 -16.23 14.79
N LYS A 30 2.32 -15.41 15.05
CA LYS A 30 3.56 -15.82 15.71
C LYS A 30 3.31 -16.32 17.13
N GLY A 31 2.50 -15.61 17.92
CA GLY A 31 2.10 -16.04 19.26
C GLY A 31 1.34 -17.38 19.29
N LYS A 32 0.80 -17.82 18.14
CA LYS A 32 0.12 -19.12 17.96
C LYS A 32 0.94 -20.13 17.16
N ASN A 33 2.22 -19.85 16.89
CA ASN A 33 3.11 -20.68 16.07
C ASN A 33 2.53 -21.04 14.69
N ARG A 34 1.76 -20.13 14.08
CA ARG A 34 1.18 -20.35 12.74
C ARG A 34 2.26 -20.24 11.65
N PRO A 35 2.18 -21.02 10.56
CA PRO A 35 3.10 -20.86 9.43
C PRO A 35 2.90 -19.52 8.73
N PHE A 36 4.00 -18.87 8.36
CA PHE A 36 4.02 -17.60 7.61
C PHE A 36 3.14 -17.65 6.36
N LEU A 37 3.39 -18.63 5.48
CA LEU A 37 2.69 -18.77 4.20
C LEU A 37 1.16 -18.82 4.36
N SER A 38 0.67 -19.55 5.36
CA SER A 38 -0.78 -19.69 5.58
C SER A 38 -1.42 -18.36 5.99
N MET A 39 -0.78 -17.62 6.88
CA MET A 39 -1.27 -16.33 7.34
C MET A 39 -1.14 -15.27 6.24
N ALA A 40 0.00 -15.21 5.55
CA ALA A 40 0.29 -14.32 4.43
C ALA A 40 -0.78 -14.40 3.33
N ASN A 41 -1.03 -15.63 2.87
CA ASN A 41 -2.02 -15.89 1.83
C ASN A 41 -3.43 -15.52 2.29
N ASN A 42 -3.73 -15.69 3.58
CA ASN A 42 -5.02 -15.29 4.12
C ASN A 42 -5.22 -13.76 4.09
N ILE A 43 -4.22 -12.99 4.54
CA ILE A 43 -4.27 -11.52 4.51
C ILE A 43 -4.42 -11.03 3.06
N LEU A 44 -3.56 -11.50 2.15
CA LEU A 44 -3.63 -11.11 0.74
C LEU A 44 -4.96 -11.44 0.08
N ARG A 45 -5.53 -12.62 0.39
CA ARG A 45 -6.85 -12.99 -0.11
C ARG A 45 -7.94 -12.04 0.39
N GLN A 46 -7.91 -11.68 1.67
CA GLN A 46 -8.86 -10.73 2.24
C GLN A 46 -8.72 -9.33 1.63
N LEU A 47 -7.48 -8.84 1.45
CA LEU A 47 -7.21 -7.54 0.84
C LEU A 47 -7.65 -7.50 -0.63
N ASN A 48 -7.34 -8.53 -1.42
CA ASN A 48 -7.79 -8.63 -2.81
C ASN A 48 -9.32 -8.67 -2.91
N HIS A 49 -9.97 -9.46 -2.05
CA HIS A 49 -11.42 -9.52 -2.00
C HIS A 49 -12.04 -8.15 -1.67
N PHE A 50 -11.48 -7.46 -0.69
CA PHE A 50 -11.91 -6.12 -0.30
C PHE A 50 -11.70 -5.08 -1.41
N ARG A 51 -10.53 -5.11 -2.07
CA ARG A 51 -10.20 -4.29 -3.24
C ARG A 51 -11.25 -4.45 -4.33
N ASP A 52 -11.52 -5.70 -4.70
CA ASP A 52 -12.37 -6.03 -5.85
C ASP A 52 -13.84 -5.72 -5.58
N GLN A 53 -14.35 -6.13 -4.41
CA GLN A 53 -15.77 -5.98 -4.09
C GLN A 53 -16.17 -4.56 -3.70
N LYS A 54 -15.29 -3.79 -3.07
CA LYS A 54 -15.63 -2.43 -2.61
C LYS A 54 -15.19 -1.35 -3.59
N PHE A 55 -13.93 -1.34 -3.99
CA PHE A 55 -13.38 -0.20 -4.72
C PHE A 55 -13.47 -0.42 -6.23
N GLU A 56 -12.99 -1.55 -6.72
CA GLU A 56 -13.03 -1.82 -8.17
C GLU A 56 -14.47 -1.93 -8.70
N ALA A 57 -15.36 -2.56 -7.93
CA ALA A 57 -16.79 -2.60 -8.27
C ALA A 57 -17.40 -1.19 -8.38
N ARG A 58 -17.16 -0.31 -7.41
CA ARG A 58 -17.68 1.08 -7.41
C ARG A 58 -17.11 1.91 -8.56
N LEU A 59 -15.80 1.78 -8.84
CA LEU A 59 -15.16 2.45 -9.96
C LEU A 59 -15.79 2.03 -11.30
N LYS A 60 -16.04 0.73 -11.48
CA LYS A 60 -16.72 0.20 -12.68
C LYS A 60 -18.20 0.58 -12.75
N GLU A 61 -18.89 0.65 -11.63
CA GLU A 61 -20.31 1.01 -11.58
C GLU A 61 -20.54 2.49 -11.90
N HIS A 62 -19.71 3.38 -11.34
CA HIS A 62 -19.99 4.81 -11.35
C HIS A 62 -19.08 5.63 -12.29
N ALA A 63 -17.89 5.13 -12.63
CA ALA A 63 -16.86 5.92 -13.29
C ALA A 63 -15.99 5.12 -14.26
N VAL A 64 -16.56 4.12 -14.94
CA VAL A 64 -15.81 3.14 -15.75
C VAL A 64 -14.87 3.78 -16.77
N LYS A 65 -15.29 4.86 -17.46
CA LYS A 65 -14.46 5.53 -18.47
C LYS A 65 -13.23 6.19 -17.85
N SER A 66 -13.44 7.03 -16.83
CA SER A 66 -12.35 7.66 -16.06
C SER A 66 -11.41 6.64 -15.43
N TYR A 67 -11.96 5.53 -14.91
CA TYR A 67 -11.16 4.45 -14.35
C TYR A 67 -10.26 3.80 -15.39
N LEU A 68 -10.80 3.44 -16.56
CA LEU A 68 -10.01 2.83 -17.63
C LEU A 68 -8.92 3.77 -18.16
N VAL A 69 -9.22 5.06 -18.28
CA VAL A 69 -8.24 6.09 -18.64
C VAL A 69 -7.10 6.14 -17.62
N PHE A 70 -7.41 6.11 -16.32
CA PHE A 70 -6.37 6.12 -15.29
C PHE A 70 -5.50 4.85 -15.32
N LEU A 71 -6.10 3.68 -15.57
CA LEU A 71 -5.34 2.43 -15.72
C LEU A 71 -4.37 2.49 -16.91
N ASP A 72 -4.74 3.21 -17.97
CA ASP A 72 -3.95 3.39 -19.18
C ASP A 72 -3.09 4.68 -19.16
N ARG A 73 -2.91 5.33 -18.00
CA ARG A 73 -2.24 6.64 -17.86
C ARG A 73 -0.90 6.78 -18.59
N TYR A 74 -0.11 5.71 -18.68
CA TYR A 74 1.20 5.72 -19.33
C TYR A 74 1.14 5.64 -20.86
N SER A 75 -0.04 5.42 -21.46
CA SER A 75 -0.24 5.62 -22.89
C SER A 75 -0.39 7.11 -23.26
N TYR A 76 -0.73 7.95 -22.28
CA TYR A 76 -0.92 9.40 -22.43
C TYR A 76 0.33 10.19 -22.05
N TYR A 77 1.03 9.78 -21.00
CA TYR A 77 2.16 10.52 -20.44
C TYR A 77 3.37 9.64 -20.14
N GLU A 78 4.56 10.18 -20.45
CA GLU A 78 5.84 9.69 -19.98
C GLU A 78 6.32 10.58 -18.83
N GLY A 79 6.88 10.00 -17.77
CA GLY A 79 7.41 10.77 -16.64
C GLY A 79 7.39 10.01 -15.32
N GLU A 80 7.73 10.73 -14.25
CA GLU A 80 7.71 10.20 -12.89
C GLU A 80 6.28 9.84 -12.48
N LYS A 81 6.15 8.76 -11.69
CA LYS A 81 4.84 8.22 -11.30
C LYS A 81 3.91 9.27 -10.70
N SER A 82 4.45 10.16 -9.85
CA SER A 82 3.67 11.21 -9.19
C SER A 82 3.11 12.22 -10.17
N GLU A 83 3.91 12.65 -11.14
CA GLU A 83 3.53 13.63 -12.16
C GLU A 83 2.48 13.06 -13.10
N VAL A 84 2.69 11.83 -13.58
CA VAL A 84 1.74 11.12 -14.45
C VAL A 84 0.38 10.95 -13.77
N ILE A 85 0.37 10.59 -12.48
CA ILE A 85 -0.87 10.51 -11.70
C ILE A 85 -1.55 11.87 -11.61
N SER A 86 -0.80 12.95 -11.32
CA SER A 86 -1.37 14.30 -11.25
C SER A 86 -2.00 14.70 -12.58
N TRP A 87 -1.26 14.60 -13.68
CA TRP A 87 -1.74 15.00 -15.00
C TRP A 87 -2.98 14.20 -15.42
N VAL A 88 -2.98 12.88 -15.22
CA VAL A 88 -4.12 12.06 -15.63
C VAL A 88 -5.39 12.33 -14.82
N LEU A 89 -5.24 12.65 -13.53
CA LEU A 89 -6.37 12.99 -12.65
C LEU A 89 -6.94 14.37 -12.94
N GLU A 90 -6.10 15.31 -13.35
CA GLU A 90 -6.51 16.70 -13.61
C GLU A 90 -7.07 16.91 -15.01
N ASN A 91 -6.71 16.05 -15.97
CA ASN A 91 -7.12 16.15 -17.37
C ASN A 91 -8.00 14.96 -17.78
N GLU A 92 -7.40 13.87 -18.25
CA GLU A 92 -8.06 12.81 -19.03
C GLU A 92 -9.13 12.10 -18.21
N ALA A 93 -8.85 11.76 -16.96
CA ALA A 93 -9.82 11.09 -16.10
C ALA A 93 -10.99 12.03 -15.74
N LEU A 94 -10.71 13.32 -15.57
CA LEU A 94 -11.72 14.34 -15.25
C LEU A 94 -12.63 14.63 -16.44
N GLU A 95 -12.08 14.75 -17.65
CA GLU A 95 -12.83 14.93 -18.89
C GLU A 95 -13.78 13.76 -19.16
N ASN A 96 -13.36 12.54 -18.79
CA ASN A 96 -14.16 11.34 -18.95
C ASN A 96 -15.14 11.08 -17.79
N PHE A 97 -15.16 11.94 -16.77
CA PHE A 97 -15.99 11.74 -15.59
C PHE A 97 -17.40 12.27 -15.77
N SER A 98 -18.37 11.36 -15.71
CA SER A 98 -19.80 11.72 -15.72
C SER A 98 -20.25 12.13 -14.32
N LYS A 99 -20.37 13.44 -14.08
CA LYS A 99 -20.78 13.97 -12.78
C LYS A 99 -22.14 13.40 -12.34
N SER A 100 -22.17 12.86 -11.12
CA SER A 100 -23.39 12.46 -10.41
C SER A 100 -23.40 13.12 -9.04
N SER A 101 -24.57 13.56 -8.56
CA SER A 101 -24.71 14.12 -7.22
C SER A 101 -24.41 13.11 -6.11
N LYS A 102 -24.53 11.80 -6.39
CA LYS A 102 -24.28 10.72 -5.43
C LYS A 102 -22.84 10.19 -5.46
N TYR A 103 -22.08 10.51 -6.49
CA TYR A 103 -20.71 10.06 -6.67
C TYR A 103 -19.89 11.21 -7.27
N PRO A 104 -19.42 12.14 -6.43
CA PRO A 104 -18.59 13.24 -6.88
C PRO A 104 -17.20 12.75 -7.28
N TYR A 105 -16.48 13.55 -8.06
CA TYR A 105 -15.14 13.19 -8.54
C TYR A 105 -14.13 12.93 -7.42
N SER A 106 -14.28 13.60 -6.27
CA SER A 106 -13.47 13.31 -5.07
C SER A 106 -13.67 11.87 -4.57
N SER A 107 -14.90 11.34 -4.63
CA SER A 107 -15.17 9.94 -4.25
C SER A 107 -14.58 8.95 -5.27
N PHE A 108 -14.54 9.31 -6.54
CA PHE A 108 -13.81 8.55 -7.55
C PHE A 108 -12.31 8.48 -7.23
N ILE A 109 -11.69 9.63 -6.92
CA ILE A 109 -10.27 9.70 -6.59
C ILE A 109 -9.96 8.90 -5.32
N GLU A 110 -10.81 8.99 -4.30
CA GLU A 110 -10.70 8.19 -3.08
C GLU A 110 -10.71 6.69 -3.38
N ASP A 111 -11.76 6.19 -4.06
CA ASP A 111 -11.87 4.76 -4.37
C ASP A 111 -10.69 4.27 -5.22
N LEU A 112 -10.23 5.11 -6.15
CA LEU A 112 -9.09 4.84 -7.00
C LEU A 112 -7.78 4.76 -6.22
N ALA A 113 -7.52 5.72 -5.33
CA ALA A 113 -6.31 5.75 -4.50
C ALA A 113 -6.23 4.52 -3.59
N ILE A 114 -7.36 4.16 -2.97
CA ILE A 114 -7.43 2.96 -2.11
C ILE A 114 -7.20 1.70 -2.94
N ARG A 115 -7.83 1.58 -4.11
CA ARG A 115 -7.65 0.44 -5.03
C ARG A 115 -6.19 0.30 -5.45
N GLU A 116 -5.55 1.38 -5.89
CA GLU A 116 -4.16 1.37 -6.34
C GLU A 116 -3.21 1.00 -5.19
N CYS A 117 -3.44 1.52 -3.98
CA CYS A 117 -2.67 1.15 -2.80
C CYS A 117 -2.78 -0.35 -2.50
N LEU A 118 -4.00 -0.91 -2.46
CA LEU A 118 -4.21 -2.33 -2.21
C LEU A 118 -3.59 -3.23 -3.29
N ASN A 119 -3.65 -2.79 -4.55
CA ASN A 119 -2.98 -3.49 -5.65
C ASN A 119 -1.46 -3.48 -5.50
N GLU A 120 -0.89 -2.34 -5.11
CA GLU A 120 0.55 -2.19 -4.90
C GLU A 120 1.04 -3.05 -3.74
N VAL A 121 0.29 -3.10 -2.64
CA VAL A 121 0.58 -4.02 -1.52
C VAL A 121 0.67 -5.46 -2.00
N GLY A 122 -0.28 -5.90 -2.83
CA GLY A 122 -0.27 -7.25 -3.39
C GLY A 122 0.98 -7.52 -4.24
N ARG A 123 1.34 -6.57 -5.11
CA ARG A 123 2.56 -6.65 -5.94
C ARG A 123 3.82 -6.72 -5.07
N HIS A 124 3.93 -5.82 -4.10
CA HIS A 124 5.10 -5.69 -3.23
C HIS A 124 5.31 -6.97 -2.41
N TYR A 125 4.24 -7.52 -1.83
CA TYR A 125 4.32 -8.80 -1.12
C TYR A 125 4.79 -9.96 -2.00
N GLY A 126 4.32 -10.01 -3.25
CA GLY A 126 4.76 -11.02 -4.22
C GLY A 126 6.25 -10.89 -4.56
N ASN A 127 6.73 -9.65 -4.75
CA ASN A 127 8.11 -9.37 -5.13
C ASN A 127 9.12 -9.56 -3.99
N TYR A 128 8.70 -9.33 -2.74
CA TYR A 128 9.57 -9.31 -1.57
C TYR A 128 9.16 -10.34 -0.51
N TYR A 129 8.55 -11.44 -0.93
CA TYR A 129 8.05 -12.50 -0.05
C TYR A 129 9.11 -13.00 0.96
N ASP A 130 10.34 -13.26 0.50
CA ASP A 130 11.44 -13.76 1.33
C ASP A 130 11.81 -12.76 2.44
N TYR A 131 11.79 -11.46 2.12
CA TYR A 131 12.05 -10.39 3.09
C TYR A 131 11.01 -10.37 4.21
N TYR A 132 9.72 -10.44 3.84
CA TYR A 132 8.63 -10.51 4.82
C TYR A 132 8.64 -11.78 5.66
N GLN A 133 9.09 -12.90 5.08
CA GLN A 133 9.26 -14.14 5.81
C GLN A 133 10.30 -14.01 6.92
N LEU A 134 11.42 -13.31 6.65
CA LEU A 134 12.46 -13.04 7.65
C LEU A 134 11.93 -12.14 8.76
N ILE A 135 11.23 -11.06 8.43
CA ILE A 135 10.57 -10.19 9.42
C ILE A 135 9.67 -11.00 10.34
N TYR A 136 8.84 -11.87 9.78
CA TYR A 136 7.95 -12.73 10.57
C TYR A 136 8.74 -13.70 11.47
N LYS A 137 9.73 -14.40 10.89
CA LYS A 137 10.57 -15.38 11.58
C LYS A 137 11.28 -14.76 12.78
N HIS A 138 11.86 -13.58 12.61
CA HIS A 138 12.66 -12.91 13.62
C HIS A 138 11.87 -11.93 14.51
N GLY A 139 10.65 -11.57 14.11
CA GLY A 139 9.77 -10.68 14.87
C GLY A 139 10.18 -9.21 14.80
N CYS A 140 10.93 -8.84 13.77
CA CYS A 140 11.50 -7.51 13.60
C CYS A 140 10.54 -6.61 12.80
N TYR A 141 9.35 -6.39 13.35
CA TYR A 141 8.25 -5.74 12.65
C TYR A 141 8.52 -4.26 12.32
N ASP A 142 9.49 -3.64 12.99
CA ASP A 142 9.88 -2.26 12.73
C ASP A 142 10.50 -2.10 11.33
N TYR A 143 11.07 -3.16 10.76
CA TYR A 143 11.56 -3.21 9.38
C TYR A 143 10.48 -3.55 8.35
N PHE A 144 9.22 -3.66 8.77
CA PHE A 144 8.11 -3.89 7.83
C PHE A 144 7.86 -2.63 6.99
N TYR A 145 8.15 -2.75 5.69
CA TYR A 145 8.03 -1.66 4.73
C TYR A 145 7.37 -2.16 3.44
N LEU A 146 6.48 -1.36 2.86
CA LEU A 146 5.66 -1.68 1.68
C LEU A 146 6.01 -0.80 0.46
N LYS A 147 7.25 -0.27 0.37
CA LYS A 147 7.73 0.41 -0.85
C LYS A 147 8.93 -0.30 -1.44
N ASP A 148 9.11 -0.15 -2.74
CA ASP A 148 10.15 -0.85 -3.49
C ASP A 148 11.55 -0.53 -2.96
N PHE A 149 12.45 -1.52 -3.07
CA PHE A 149 13.87 -1.32 -2.80
C PHE A 149 14.47 -0.53 -3.97
N VAL A 150 14.90 0.70 -3.68
CA VAL A 150 15.54 1.59 -4.65
C VAL A 150 17.05 1.38 -4.59
N ASP A 151 17.74 1.46 -5.72
CA ASP A 151 19.20 1.36 -5.88
C ASP A 151 19.85 -0.02 -5.59
N CYS A 152 19.16 -0.95 -4.94
CA CYS A 152 19.67 -2.29 -4.66
C CYS A 152 18.59 -3.36 -4.74
N SER A 153 19.01 -4.62 -4.96
CA SER A 153 18.14 -5.78 -4.74
C SER A 153 17.78 -5.88 -3.27
N PHE A 154 16.55 -6.26 -2.93
CA PHE A 154 16.16 -6.48 -1.54
C PHE A 154 17.08 -7.46 -0.81
N LYS A 155 17.69 -8.42 -1.53
CA LYS A 155 18.65 -9.39 -0.97
C LYS A 155 20.00 -8.78 -0.60
N GLY A 156 20.34 -7.62 -1.17
CA GLY A 156 21.53 -6.84 -0.84
C GLY A 156 21.22 -5.63 0.06
N SER A 157 20.00 -5.54 0.59
CA SER A 157 19.69 -4.55 1.63
C SER A 157 20.33 -4.97 2.96
N LEU A 158 20.81 -3.99 3.73
CA LEU A 158 21.44 -4.23 5.03
C LEU A 158 20.50 -5.00 5.97
N GLU A 159 19.20 -4.70 5.91
CA GLU A 159 18.15 -5.33 6.69
C GLU A 159 18.02 -6.82 6.36
N TYR A 160 17.97 -7.15 5.06
CA TYR A 160 17.89 -8.54 4.61
C TYR A 160 19.15 -9.33 4.96
N GLU A 161 20.33 -8.76 4.69
CA GLU A 161 21.62 -9.40 5.00
C GLU A 161 21.76 -9.68 6.50
N SER A 162 21.41 -8.69 7.33
CA SER A 162 21.42 -8.83 8.79
C SER A 162 20.48 -9.93 9.24
N MET A 163 19.21 -9.91 8.82
CA MET A 163 18.22 -10.93 9.20
C MET A 163 18.55 -12.33 8.66
N SER A 164 19.31 -12.41 7.56
CA SER A 164 19.72 -13.68 6.95
C SER A 164 20.95 -14.31 7.61
N SER A 165 21.68 -13.54 8.43
CA SER A 165 22.91 -13.99 9.07
C SER A 165 22.68 -15.08 10.15
N GLU A 166 23.63 -16.00 10.26
CA GLU A 166 23.64 -16.98 11.35
C GLU A 166 23.86 -16.25 12.69
N GLY A 167 22.97 -16.46 13.65
CA GLY A 167 23.06 -15.84 14.98
C GLY A 167 22.39 -14.46 15.09
N PHE A 168 21.58 -14.07 14.10
CA PHE A 168 20.80 -12.83 14.18
C PHE A 168 20.02 -12.71 15.50
N ASP A 169 20.31 -11.64 16.26
CA ASP A 169 19.62 -11.24 17.48
C ASP A 169 18.82 -9.97 17.21
N ASN A 170 17.50 -10.04 17.39
CA ASN A 170 16.59 -8.93 17.12
C ASN A 170 16.68 -7.79 18.16
N ASN A 171 17.50 -7.95 19.21
CA ASN A 171 17.84 -6.88 20.14
C ASN A 171 18.97 -5.96 19.63
N GLN A 172 19.61 -6.30 18.51
CA GLN A 172 20.56 -5.42 17.84
C GLN A 172 19.82 -4.48 16.88
N GLU A 173 19.96 -3.18 17.12
CA GLU A 173 19.38 -2.13 16.27
C GLU A 173 20.03 -2.19 14.88
N ILE A 174 19.25 -2.51 13.84
CA ILE A 174 19.68 -2.38 12.45
C ILE A 174 19.44 -0.92 12.10
N VAL A 175 20.51 -0.15 11.90
CA VAL A 175 20.40 1.22 11.40
C VAL A 175 19.91 1.15 9.96
N ALA A 176 18.60 1.29 9.78
CA ALA A 176 17.95 1.22 8.48
C ALA A 176 18.44 2.39 7.59
N SER A 177 18.90 2.09 6.38
CA SER A 177 19.42 3.11 5.46
C SER A 177 18.37 3.46 4.41
N PHE A 178 17.26 4.09 4.81
CA PHE A 178 16.28 4.58 3.85
C PHE A 178 16.31 6.11 3.76
N LYS A 179 16.52 6.62 2.55
CA LYS A 179 16.10 7.97 2.16
C LYS A 179 14.70 7.85 1.58
N GLY A 180 13.68 8.38 2.25
CA GLY A 180 12.31 8.35 1.72
C GLY A 180 11.16 8.56 2.72
N ASP A 181 11.46 8.94 3.97
CA ASP A 181 10.44 9.23 5.00
C ASP A 181 10.07 10.72 5.11
N ASP A 182 10.68 11.60 4.31
CA ASP A 182 10.44 13.04 4.40
C ASP A 182 8.98 13.43 4.09
N ASP A 183 8.26 12.66 3.26
CA ASP A 183 6.85 12.91 2.94
C ASP A 183 5.86 12.28 3.95
N LEU A 184 6.35 11.46 4.89
CA LEU A 184 5.54 10.68 5.83
C LEU A 184 5.47 11.31 7.23
N GLN A 185 6.43 12.17 7.60
CA GLN A 185 6.44 12.85 8.91
C GLN A 185 5.26 13.80 9.13
N VAL A 186 4.56 14.20 8.07
CA VAL A 186 3.41 15.11 8.18
C VAL A 186 2.16 14.40 8.72
N LEU A 187 2.05 13.07 8.57
CA LEU A 187 0.83 12.33 8.95
C LEU A 187 0.93 11.59 10.29
N GLU A 188 2.12 11.39 10.86
CA GLU A 188 2.27 10.74 12.18
C GLU A 188 1.81 11.63 13.35
N ASN A 189 1.62 12.93 13.12
CA ASN A 189 1.25 13.90 14.16
C ASN A 189 -0.25 14.03 14.44
N ASP A 190 -1.12 13.42 13.62
CA ASP A 190 -2.56 13.45 13.83
C ASP A 190 -3.06 12.12 14.40
N ASP A 191 -3.59 12.15 15.63
CA ASP A 191 -4.12 11.04 16.43
C ASP A 191 -4.90 9.98 15.59
N TYR A 192 -4.20 8.93 15.18
CA TYR A 192 -4.77 7.76 14.48
C TYR A 192 -5.43 6.80 15.47
N LYS A 193 -6.61 7.17 15.98
CA LYS A 193 -7.56 6.21 16.54
C LYS A 193 -8.91 6.33 15.87
N SER A 194 -9.43 5.15 15.49
CA SER A 194 -10.82 4.87 15.13
C SER A 194 -11.29 5.37 13.75
N GLN A 195 -11.46 4.43 12.80
CA GLN A 195 -12.71 4.35 12.00
C GLN A 195 -12.87 3.10 11.11
N TYR A 196 -12.04 2.07 11.24
CA TYR A 196 -12.30 0.78 10.59
C TYR A 196 -12.17 -0.37 11.58
N ASP A 197 -13.17 -0.48 12.47
CA ASP A 197 -13.53 -1.78 13.05
C ASP A 197 -13.95 -2.68 11.88
N ILE A 198 -13.03 -3.56 11.46
CA ILE A 198 -13.39 -4.73 10.65
C ILE A 198 -13.66 -5.84 11.66
N GLY A 199 -14.86 -5.81 12.24
CA GLY A 199 -15.41 -6.87 13.09
C GLY A 199 -16.81 -7.23 12.59
N ASP A 200 -16.95 -8.45 12.07
CA ASP A 200 -17.54 -9.58 12.80
C ASP A 200 -17.09 -10.90 12.14
#